data_AF-A0A969BH20-F1
#
_entry.id   AF-A0A969BH20-F1
#
_cell.length_a   1.000
_cell.length_b   1.000
_cell.length_c   1.000
_cell.angle_alpha   90.00
_cell.angle_beta   90.00
_cell.angle_gamma   90.00
#
_symmetry.space_group_name_H-M   'P 1'
#
loop_
_entity.id
_entity.type
_entity.pdbx_description
1 polymer ?
#
loop_
_entity_poly.entity_id
_entity_poly.type
_entity_poly.pdbx_seq_one_letter_code
_entity_poly.pdbx_strand_id
1 'polypeptide(L)'
;MPLFFEHEYATDYKSFLSRQPGIGNIQAMEDAEVLQLNYNNMQRLYNQIPAWQKYGRLVAEAIFLQAEDRAKELLLSTPEDMYLRLVHEQSQILDRVPQHLIASYLGIKPESLSRIRKRVMVEKRA
;
A
#
# COMPACT_ATOMS: atom_id res chain seq x y z
N MET A 1 7.95 -4.78 1.02
CA MET A 1 7.25 -3.94 2.03
C MET A 1 6.07 -3.25 1.36
N PRO A 2 4.86 -3.21 1.94
CA PRO A 2 3.75 -2.44 1.36
C PRO A 2 4.05 -0.94 1.38
N LEU A 3 3.66 -0.27 0.31
CA LEU A 3 3.63 1.19 0.21
C LEU A 3 2.15 1.60 0.19
N PHE A 4 1.86 2.72 0.84
CA PHE A 4 0.52 3.30 0.92
C PHE A 4 0.58 4.70 0.32
N PHE A 5 -0.51 5.08 -0.34
CA PHE A 5 -0.57 6.33 -1.10
C PHE A 5 -1.69 7.24 -0.63
N GLU A 6 -1.73 8.43 -1.24
CA GLU A 6 -2.77 9.42 -1.00
C GLU A 6 -4.16 8.79 -1.19
N HIS A 7 -5.05 9.04 -0.23
CA HIS A 7 -6.42 8.50 -0.19
C HIS A 7 -6.53 6.98 0.02
N GLU A 8 -5.44 6.29 0.36
CA GLU A 8 -5.48 4.89 0.76
C GLU A 8 -5.55 4.70 2.28
N TYR A 9 -6.05 3.54 2.69
CA TYR A 9 -6.05 3.15 4.10
C TYR A 9 -4.70 2.49 4.45
N ALA A 10 -3.96 3.12 5.37
CA ALA A 10 -2.74 2.54 5.94
C ALA A 10 -3.02 1.97 7.33
N THR A 11 -3.11 0.63 7.45
CA THR A 11 -3.37 -0.03 8.74
C THR A 11 -2.85 -1.47 8.77
N ASP A 12 -2.43 -1.93 9.95
CA ASP A 12 -2.44 -3.36 10.28
C ASP A 12 -3.82 -3.70 10.85
N TYR A 13 -4.74 -4.09 9.97
CA TYR A 13 -6.13 -4.31 10.36
C TYR A 13 -6.30 -5.50 11.32
N LYS A 14 -5.41 -6.51 11.25
CA LYS A 14 -5.40 -7.63 12.19
C LYS A 14 -5.03 -7.15 13.59
N SER A 15 -3.96 -6.36 13.72
CA SER A 15 -3.56 -5.74 14.98
C SER A 15 -4.66 -4.83 15.53
N PHE A 16 -5.25 -3.99 14.67
CA PHE A 16 -6.33 -3.08 15.04
C PHE A 16 -7.54 -3.81 15.64
N LEU A 17 -8.01 -4.89 15.00
CA LEU A 17 -9.18 -5.65 15.46
C LEU A 17 -8.87 -6.53 16.68
N SER A 18 -7.74 -7.24 16.66
CA SER A 18 -7.36 -8.17 17.73
C SER A 18 -6.83 -7.47 18.99
N ARG A 19 -6.54 -6.17 18.89
CA ARG A 19 -5.94 -5.36 19.96
C ARG A 19 -4.58 -5.88 20.42
N GLN A 20 -3.89 -6.64 19.56
CA GLN A 20 -2.54 -7.14 19.78
C GLN A 20 -1.52 -6.29 19.01
N PRO A 21 -0.27 -6.15 19.49
CA PRO A 21 0.77 -5.47 18.74
C PRO A 21 0.95 -6.05 17.33
N GLY A 22 1.10 -5.16 16.35
CA GLY A 22 1.45 -5.54 14.97
C GLY A 22 2.88 -6.06 14.88
N ILE A 23 3.19 -6.73 13.76
CA ILE A 23 4.54 -7.29 13.52
C ILE A 23 5.52 -6.20 13.08
N GLY A 24 5.01 -5.06 12.58
CA GLY A 24 5.83 -3.95 12.10
C GLY A 24 5.18 -2.60 12.34
N ASN A 25 5.88 -1.55 11.90
CA ASN A 25 5.44 -0.16 11.99
C ASN A 25 5.12 0.39 10.61
N ILE A 26 4.20 1.37 10.57
CA ILE A 26 3.96 2.22 9.41
C ILE A 26 4.79 3.48 9.60
N GLN A 27 5.59 3.85 8.59
CA GLN A 27 6.46 5.01 8.63
C GLN A 27 6.15 5.92 7.45
N ALA A 28 6.05 7.23 7.71
CA ALA A 28 5.97 8.23 6.66
C ALA A 28 7.32 8.34 5.95
N MET A 29 7.31 8.25 4.62
CA MET A 29 8.51 8.33 3.78
C MET A 29 8.88 9.75 3.35
N GLU A 30 7.93 10.66 3.50
CA GLU A 30 8.02 12.10 3.20
C GLU A 30 7.06 12.83 4.16
N ASP A 31 7.07 14.16 4.13
CA ASP A 31 6.12 14.95 4.90
C ASP A 31 4.68 14.61 4.45
N ALA A 32 3.86 14.15 5.40
CA ALA A 32 2.53 13.63 5.12
C ALA A 32 1.50 14.16 6.13
N GLU A 33 0.31 14.45 5.62
CA GLU A 33 -0.86 14.73 6.43
C GLU A 33 -1.76 13.48 6.47
N VAL A 34 -2.13 13.04 7.66
CA VAL A 34 -2.89 11.80 7.86
C VAL A 34 -4.09 12.02 8.77
N LEU A 35 -5.21 11.39 8.42
CA LEU A 35 -6.37 11.27 9.29
C LEU A 35 -6.26 9.97 10.09
N GLN A 36 -6.11 10.10 11.41
CA GLN A 36 -5.97 8.95 12.30
C GLN A 36 -7.27 8.66 13.07
N LEU A 37 -7.74 7.42 12.99
CA LEU A 37 -8.85 6.93 13.81
C LEU A 37 -8.38 5.73 14.64
N ASN A 38 -8.34 5.88 15.95
CA ASN A 38 -8.03 4.77 16.84
C ASN A 38 -9.27 3.89 17.11
N TYR A 39 -9.05 2.68 17.59
CA TYR A 39 -10.11 1.71 17.86
C TYR A 39 -11.20 2.25 18.79
N ASN A 40 -10.82 2.89 19.90
CA ASN A 40 -11.80 3.37 20.89
C ASN A 40 -12.72 4.44 20.28
N ASN A 41 -12.17 5.33 19.48
CA ASN A 41 -12.92 6.35 18.76
C ASN A 41 -13.86 5.70 17.72
N MET A 42 -13.39 4.68 16.99
CA MET A 42 -14.23 3.95 16.04
C MET A 42 -15.41 3.25 16.72
N GLN A 43 -15.16 2.55 17.85
CA GLN A 43 -16.24 1.92 18.62
C GLN A 43 -17.23 2.95 19.18
N ARG A 44 -16.74 4.10 19.66
CA ARG A 44 -17.62 5.19 20.12
C ARG A 44 -18.52 5.69 18.99
N LEU A 45 -17.97 5.88 17.79
CA LEU A 45 -18.73 6.32 16.63
C LEU A 45 -19.78 5.31 16.19
N TYR A 46 -19.44 4.00 16.21
CA TYR A 46 -20.39 2.92 15.95
C TYR A 46 -21.58 2.92 16.92
N ASN A 47 -21.33 3.22 18.19
CA ASN A 47 -22.38 3.25 19.21
C ASN A 47 -23.24 4.51 19.17
N GLN A 48 -22.66 5.65 18.78
CA GLN A 48 -23.34 6.94 18.83
C GLN A 48 -24.06 7.30 17.53
N ILE A 49 -23.54 6.84 16.39
CA ILE A 49 -24.01 7.27 15.07
C ILE A 49 -24.21 6.04 14.18
N PRO A 50 -25.47 5.57 13.95
CA PRO A 50 -25.74 4.35 13.20
C PRO A 50 -25.13 4.31 11.78
N ALA A 51 -25.01 5.46 11.11
CA ALA A 51 -24.37 5.56 9.79
C ALA A 51 -22.91 5.09 9.80
N TRP A 52 -22.22 5.17 10.94
CA TRP A 52 -20.84 4.73 11.07
C TRP A 52 -20.70 3.20 11.00
N GLN A 53 -21.73 2.42 11.31
CA GLN A 53 -21.70 0.97 11.07
C GLN A 53 -21.52 0.66 9.58
N LYS A 54 -22.26 1.37 8.71
CA LYS A 54 -22.12 1.25 7.25
C LYS A 54 -20.74 1.73 6.81
N TYR A 55 -20.29 2.89 7.28
CA TYR A 55 -18.97 3.42 6.94
C TYR A 55 -17.86 2.44 7.34
N GLY A 56 -17.91 1.93 8.57
CA GLY A 56 -16.97 0.94 9.09
C GLY A 56 -16.90 -0.33 8.27
N ARG A 57 -18.06 -0.86 7.84
CA ARG A 57 -18.12 -2.00 6.91
C ARG A 57 -17.46 -1.67 5.58
N LEU A 58 -17.74 -0.51 4.99
CA LEU A 58 -17.13 -0.10 3.71
C LEU A 58 -15.61 0.06 3.82
N VAL A 59 -15.11 0.61 4.93
CA VAL A 59 -13.66 0.67 5.21
C VAL A 59 -13.07 -0.73 5.31
N ALA A 60 -13.73 -1.65 6.04
CA ALA A 60 -13.27 -3.04 6.15
C ALA A 60 -13.24 -3.76 4.80
N GLU A 61 -14.25 -3.55 3.95
CA GLU A 61 -14.33 -4.08 2.58
C GLU A 61 -13.19 -3.53 1.72
N ALA A 62 -12.93 -2.22 1.75
CA ALA A 62 -11.83 -1.60 1.01
C ALA A 62 -10.46 -2.15 1.44
N ILE A 63 -10.21 -2.27 2.75
CA ILE A 63 -8.98 -2.87 3.28
C ILE A 63 -8.84 -4.32 2.83
N PHE A 64 -9.92 -5.10 2.84
CA PHE A 64 -9.91 -6.49 2.41
C PHE A 64 -9.56 -6.62 0.93
N LEU A 65 -10.21 -5.83 0.05
CA LEU A 65 -9.93 -5.83 -1.38
C LEU A 65 -8.48 -5.44 -1.67
N GLN A 66 -7.95 -4.41 -1.00
CA GLN A 66 -6.56 -4.00 -1.15
C GLN A 66 -5.59 -5.11 -0.74
N ALA A 67 -5.87 -5.84 0.35
CA ALA A 67 -5.05 -6.96 0.79
C ALA A 67 -5.12 -8.15 -0.17
N GLU A 68 -6.30 -8.45 -0.73
CA GLU A 68 -6.51 -9.51 -1.70
C GLU A 68 -5.78 -9.21 -3.02
N ASP A 69 -5.94 -8.00 -3.55
CA ASP A 69 -5.26 -7.56 -4.78
C ASP A 69 -3.75 -7.61 -4.63
N ARG A 70 -3.22 -7.19 -3.47
CA ARG A 70 -1.79 -7.28 -3.17
C ARG A 70 -1.30 -8.72 -3.09
N ALA A 71 -2.09 -9.62 -2.51
CA ALA A 71 -1.75 -11.04 -2.45
C ALA A 71 -1.73 -11.68 -3.85
N LYS A 72 -2.74 -11.36 -4.68
CA LYS A 72 -2.79 -11.82 -6.08
C LYS A 72 -1.60 -11.30 -6.89
N GLU A 73 -1.27 -10.02 -6.75
CA GLU A 73 -0.15 -9.41 -7.44
C GLU A 73 1.17 -10.11 -7.11
N LEU A 74 1.42 -10.37 -5.83
CA LEU A 74 2.63 -11.08 -5.38
C LEU A 74 2.72 -12.52 -5.94
N LEU A 75 1.59 -13.19 -6.15
CA LEU A 75 1.54 -14.58 -6.62
C LEU A 75 1.58 -14.70 -8.14
N LEU A 76 0.99 -13.74 -8.86
CA LEU A 76 0.69 -13.88 -10.29
C LEU A 76 1.55 -12.97 -11.18
N SER A 77 2.15 -11.91 -10.64
CA SER A 77 2.86 -10.91 -11.43
C SER A 77 4.36 -11.12 -11.38
N THR A 78 5.05 -10.87 -12.48
CA THR A 78 6.51 -10.76 -12.45
C THR A 78 6.92 -9.41 -11.84
N PRO A 79 8.15 -9.28 -11.31
CA PRO A 79 8.64 -7.98 -10.85
C PRO A 79 8.65 -6.89 -11.93
N GLU A 80 8.71 -7.28 -13.21
CA GLU A 80 8.62 -6.37 -14.34
C GLU A 80 7.18 -5.89 -14.56
N ASP A 81 6.19 -6.78 -14.48
CA ASP A 81 4.76 -6.41 -14.55
C ASP A 81 4.37 -5.46 -13.42
N MET A 82 4.78 -5.78 -12.18
CA MET A 82 4.54 -4.92 -11.02
C MET A 82 5.22 -3.56 -11.18
N TYR A 83 6.43 -3.51 -11.74
CA TYR A 83 7.13 -2.25 -12.00
C TYR A 83 6.40 -1.41 -13.06
N LEU A 84 5.97 -2.03 -14.17
CA LEU A 84 5.22 -1.36 -15.23
C LEU A 84 3.90 -0.81 -14.73
N ARG A 85 3.19 -1.60 -13.90
CA ARG A 85 1.97 -1.15 -13.24
C ARG A 85 2.22 0.06 -12.35
N LEU A 86 3.25 -0.01 -11.51
CA LEU A 86 3.64 1.11 -10.65
C LEU A 86 3.94 2.38 -11.46
N VAL A 87 4.63 2.26 -12.59
CA VAL A 87 4.90 3.37 -13.50
C VAL A 87 3.62 3.91 -14.13
N HIS A 88 2.64 3.06 -14.45
CA HIS A 88 1.41 3.46 -15.11
C HIS A 88 0.40 4.09 -14.13
N GLU A 89 0.16 3.45 -13.00
CA GLU A 89 -0.83 3.86 -12.00
C GLU A 89 -0.31 4.99 -11.12
N GLN A 90 1.01 5.03 -10.86
CA GLN A 90 1.61 5.98 -9.92
C GLN A 90 3.01 6.47 -10.35
N SER A 91 3.12 6.94 -11.59
CA SER A 91 4.39 7.46 -12.16
C SER A 91 5.20 8.37 -11.22
N GLN A 92 4.53 9.25 -10.48
CA GLN A 92 5.11 10.19 -9.51
C GLN A 92 5.91 9.53 -8.36
N ILE A 93 5.69 8.25 -8.08
CA ILE A 93 6.40 7.53 -7.02
C ILE A 93 7.89 7.35 -7.32
N LEU A 94 8.25 7.28 -8.60
CA LEU A 94 9.62 7.02 -9.04
C LEU A 94 10.57 8.14 -8.62
N ASP A 95 10.03 9.34 -8.41
CA ASP A 95 10.77 10.53 -8.00
C ASP A 95 10.67 10.79 -6.49
N ARG A 96 9.62 10.30 -5.82
CA ARG A 96 9.36 10.50 -4.38
C ARG A 96 10.02 9.44 -3.50
N VAL A 97 10.17 8.21 -3.99
CA VAL A 97 10.60 7.07 -3.17
C VAL A 97 12.01 6.59 -3.55
N PRO A 98 12.91 6.40 -2.58
CA PRO A 98 14.22 5.80 -2.82
C PRO A 98 14.13 4.45 -3.55
N GLN A 99 14.99 4.25 -4.56
CA GLN A 99 14.93 3.06 -5.42
C GLN A 99 15.07 1.73 -4.67
N HIS A 100 15.79 1.69 -3.55
CA HIS A 100 15.93 0.47 -2.75
C HIS A 100 14.60 0.05 -2.09
N LEU A 101 13.71 1.00 -1.77
CA LEU A 101 12.38 0.73 -1.25
C LEU A 101 11.44 0.25 -2.35
N ILE A 102 11.57 0.81 -3.56
CA ILE A 102 10.87 0.29 -4.74
C ILE A 102 11.30 -1.16 -5.01
N ALA A 103 12.60 -1.48 -4.92
CA ALA A 103 13.08 -2.85 -5.07
C ALA A 103 12.50 -3.79 -3.98
N SER A 104 12.45 -3.33 -2.72
CA SER A 104 11.83 -4.06 -1.61
C SER A 104 10.32 -4.24 -1.78
N TYR A 105 9.62 -3.25 -2.35
CA TYR A 105 8.21 -3.32 -2.68
C TYR A 105 7.94 -4.42 -3.72
N LEU A 106 8.78 -4.47 -4.75
CA LEU A 106 8.72 -5.45 -5.85
C LEU A 106 9.30 -6.83 -5.49
N GLY A 107 9.80 -7.01 -4.26
CA GLY A 107 10.38 -8.29 -3.81
C GLY A 107 11.69 -8.67 -4.51
N ILE A 108 12.46 -7.70 -5.02
CA ILE A 108 13.71 -7.92 -5.76
C ILE A 108 14.89 -7.15 -5.15
N LYS A 109 16.11 -7.52 -5.56
CA LYS A 109 17.31 -6.75 -5.22
C LYS A 109 17.40 -5.45 -6.04
N PRO A 110 18.04 -4.37 -5.53
CA PRO A 110 18.20 -3.11 -6.25
C PRO A 110 18.85 -3.24 -7.65
N GLU A 111 19.78 -4.17 -7.83
CA GLU A 111 20.43 -4.42 -9.12
C GLU A 111 19.47 -5.04 -10.14
N SER A 112 18.47 -5.81 -9.69
CA SER A 112 17.42 -6.36 -10.55
C SER A 112 16.47 -5.25 -11.00
N LEU A 113 16.10 -4.33 -10.11
CA LEU A 113 15.29 -3.16 -10.47
C LEU A 113 15.99 -2.31 -11.54
N SER A 114 17.29 -2.07 -11.38
CA SER A 114 18.09 -1.31 -12.35
C SER A 114 18.05 -1.94 -13.76
N ARG A 115 18.09 -3.28 -13.83
CA ARG A 115 17.99 -4.02 -15.11
C ARG A 115 16.60 -3.88 -15.75
N ILE A 116 15.53 -4.03 -14.97
CA ILE A 116 14.15 -3.86 -15.45
C ILE A 116 13.95 -2.46 -16.02
N ARG A 117 14.36 -1.41 -15.29
CA ARG A 117 14.25 -0.02 -15.76
C ARG A 117 14.93 0.20 -17.11
N LYS A 118 16.11 -0.37 -17.31
CA LYS A 118 16.86 -0.24 -18.56
C LYS A 118 16.11 -0.90 -19.72
N ARG A 119 15.50 -2.08 -19.54
CA ARG A 119 14.69 -2.74 -20.58
C ARG A 119 13.46 -1.91 -20.96
N VAL A 120 12.67 -1.52 -19.97
CA VAL A 120 11.44 -0.73 -20.18
C VAL A 120 11.71 0.60 -20.89
N MET A 121 12.84 1.25 -20.58
CA MET A 121 13.22 2.52 -21.22
C MET A 121 13.68 2.34 -22.69
N VAL A 122 14.19 1.16 -23.05
CA VAL A 122 14.56 0.82 -24.43
C VAL A 122 13.31 0.50 -25.26
N GLU A 123 12.35 -0.23 -24.69
CA GLU A 123 11.10 -0.57 -25.38
C GLU A 123 10.21 0.65 -25.67
N LYS A 124 10.19 1.67 -24.80
CA LYS A 124 9.47 2.93 -25.07
C LYS A 124 10.07 3.78 -26.20
N ARG A 125 11.27 3.46 -26.69
CA ARG A 125 11.97 4.20 -27.75
C ARG A 125 11.95 3.49 -29.11
N ALA A 126 11.43 2.26 -29.15
CA ALA A 126 11.23 1.48 -30.37
C ALA A 126 9.79 1.66 -30.88
#